data_AF-A0A3E1I555-F1
#
_entry.id   AF-A0A3E1I555-F1
#
_cell.length_a   1.000
_cell.length_b   1.000
_cell.length_c   1.000
_cell.angle_alpha   90.00
_cell.angle_beta   90.00
_cell.angle_gamma   90.00
#
_symmetry.space_group_name_H-M   'P 1'
#
loop_
_entity.id
_entity.type
_entity.pdbx_description
1 polymer ?
#
loop_
_entity_poly.entity_id
_entity_poly.type
_entity_poly.pdbx_seq_one_letter_code
_entity_poly.pdbx_strand_id
1 'polypeptide(L)'
;MHVLVSRIGLCALGLGLASSLNAATTVTGQISSSLTLIASCQVNGSGAATGLNFGSLNFGTTNSLFTNADAQLLGGTGTGGALSILCSAGTAPTIKVRAGAHDGASPGGTRALADGVGNFVPYDFYTDSGRSALLAIDGVVTLATSTGVAQTVNLYGRAVGKAGLPAGTYTDTVAVELTF
;
A
#
# COMPACT_ATOMS: atom_id res chain seq x y z
N MET A 1 -94.72 -55.75 21.39
CA MET A 1 -93.57 -56.16 20.56
C MET A 1 -93.95 -55.96 19.10
N HIS A 2 -92.98 -55.61 18.26
CA HIS A 2 -93.03 -55.25 16.83
C HIS A 2 -93.17 -53.74 16.51
N VAL A 3 -91.97 -53.15 16.39
CA VAL A 3 -91.61 -51.84 15.85
C VAL A 3 -91.53 -51.93 14.32
N LEU A 4 -91.98 -50.92 13.59
CA LEU A 4 -91.58 -50.69 12.19
C LEU A 4 -91.41 -49.19 11.88
N VAL A 5 -90.15 -48.78 11.97
CA VAL A 5 -89.34 -47.88 11.12
C VAL A 5 -90.08 -47.15 9.97
N SER A 6 -89.95 -45.81 9.91
CA SER A 6 -90.21 -45.04 8.69
C SER A 6 -89.32 -43.78 8.55
N ARG A 7 -88.33 -43.94 7.65
CA ARG A 7 -87.82 -43.03 6.60
C ARG A 7 -87.25 -41.64 6.95
N ILE A 8 -85.92 -41.60 6.82
CA ILE A 8 -85.05 -40.43 6.59
C ILE A 8 -85.43 -39.74 5.27
N GLY A 9 -85.56 -38.41 5.30
CA GLY A 9 -85.68 -37.52 4.14
C GLY A 9 -84.75 -36.32 4.30
N LEU A 10 -83.94 -36.08 3.26
CA LEU A 10 -82.78 -35.21 3.15
C LEU A 10 -83.13 -33.82 2.58
N CYS A 11 -82.24 -32.83 2.77
CA CYS A 11 -82.13 -31.50 2.11
C CYS A 11 -83.08 -30.39 2.63
N ALA A 12 -82.71 -29.11 2.76
CA ALA A 12 -81.49 -28.32 2.56
C ALA A 12 -81.73 -26.94 3.23
N LEU A 13 -80.68 -26.19 3.60
CA LEU A 13 -80.54 -24.75 3.30
C LEU A 13 -79.20 -24.24 3.85
N GLY A 14 -78.30 -23.84 2.95
CA GLY A 14 -77.00 -23.29 3.29
C GLY A 14 -77.11 -21.88 3.87
N LEU A 15 -76.36 -21.63 4.94
CA LEU A 15 -75.97 -20.30 5.35
C LEU A 15 -74.50 -20.12 4.93
N GLY A 16 -74.30 -19.36 3.85
CA GLY A 16 -72.98 -19.04 3.33
C GLY A 16 -72.16 -18.26 4.36
N LEU A 17 -71.03 -18.85 4.77
CA LEU A 17 -69.95 -18.07 5.36
C LEU A 17 -69.35 -17.20 4.26
N ALA A 18 -69.83 -15.96 4.13
CA ALA A 18 -69.06 -14.92 3.46
C ALA A 18 -67.93 -14.50 4.40
N SER A 19 -66.88 -15.33 4.50
CA SER A 19 -65.59 -14.83 4.94
C SER A 19 -65.11 -13.85 3.88
N SER A 20 -65.11 -12.56 4.18
CA SER A 20 -64.33 -11.61 3.40
C SER A 20 -62.86 -12.00 3.57
N LEU A 21 -62.35 -12.85 2.67
CA LEU A 21 -60.92 -12.97 2.46
C LEU A 21 -60.46 -11.62 1.92
N ASN A 22 -59.99 -10.75 2.80
CA ASN A 22 -59.15 -9.63 2.41
C ASN A 22 -57.86 -10.23 1.82
N ALA A 23 -57.86 -10.47 0.51
CA ALA A 23 -56.63 -10.82 -0.21
C ALA A 23 -55.65 -9.67 0.00
N ALA A 24 -54.50 -9.96 0.62
CA ALA A 24 -53.45 -8.97 0.80
C ALA A 24 -52.98 -8.50 -0.58
N THR A 25 -53.20 -7.22 -0.90
CA THR A 25 -52.69 -6.64 -2.16
C THR A 25 -51.20 -6.38 -1.98
N THR A 26 -50.36 -7.21 -2.58
CA THR A 26 -48.90 -7.08 -2.49
C THR A 26 -48.43 -6.11 -3.58
N VAL A 27 -47.91 -4.95 -3.18
CA VAL A 27 -47.24 -4.02 -4.10
C VAL A 27 -45.74 -4.28 -4.00
N THR A 28 -45.13 -4.66 -5.13
CA THR A 28 -43.70 -4.94 -5.21
C THR A 28 -43.00 -3.85 -6.02
N GLY A 29 -41.72 -3.63 -5.70
CA GLY A 29 -40.88 -2.65 -6.38
C GLY A 29 -39.42 -3.08 -6.27
N GLN A 30 -38.53 -2.30 -6.88
CA GLN A 30 -37.09 -2.54 -6.87
C GLN A 30 -36.37 -1.28 -6.39
N ILE A 31 -35.26 -1.45 -5.68
CA ILE A 31 -34.34 -0.38 -5.31
C ILE A 31 -33.05 -0.61 -6.10
N SER A 32 -32.57 0.42 -6.79
CA SER A 32 -31.25 0.39 -7.41
C SER A 32 -30.18 0.78 -6.40
N SER A 33 -29.08 0.03 -6.36
CA SER A 33 -27.90 0.33 -5.52
C SER A 33 -26.68 0.52 -6.41
N SER A 34 -25.82 1.49 -6.07
CA SER A 34 -24.61 1.81 -6.82
C SER A 34 -23.46 2.20 -5.90
N LEU A 35 -22.23 1.88 -6.31
CA LEU A 35 -20.99 2.25 -5.62
C LEU A 35 -19.94 2.59 -6.69
N THR A 36 -19.22 3.69 -6.52
CA THR A 36 -18.08 4.08 -7.36
C THR A 36 -16.80 3.95 -6.55
N LEU A 37 -15.82 3.21 -7.06
CA LEU A 37 -14.50 3.07 -6.47
C LEU A 37 -13.48 3.84 -7.30
N ILE A 38 -12.57 4.54 -6.63
CA ILE A 38 -11.42 5.21 -7.25
C ILE A 38 -10.14 4.46 -6.94
N ALA A 39 -9.14 4.55 -7.82
CA ALA A 39 -7.83 3.97 -7.58
C ALA A 39 -7.17 4.60 -6.35
N SER A 40 -6.50 3.78 -5.57
CA SER A 40 -5.77 4.20 -4.38
C SER A 40 -4.57 3.31 -4.14
N CYS A 41 -3.56 3.86 -3.46
CA CYS A 41 -2.40 3.12 -2.99
C CYS A 41 -2.16 3.36 -1.50
N GLN A 42 -1.45 2.44 -0.89
CA GLN A 42 -0.93 2.52 0.47
C GLN A 42 0.58 2.33 0.42
N VAL A 43 1.31 3.13 1.21
CA VAL A 43 2.74 3.00 1.44
C VAL A 43 2.92 2.53 2.87
N ASN A 44 3.56 1.37 3.06
CA ASN A 44 3.81 0.81 4.38
C ASN A 44 2.53 0.66 5.23
N GLY A 45 1.41 0.30 4.58
CA GLY A 45 0.09 0.16 5.21
C GLY A 45 -0.67 1.46 5.47
N SER A 46 -0.07 2.63 5.19
CA SER A 46 -0.72 3.94 5.31
C SER A 46 -1.26 4.39 3.96
N GLY A 47 -2.49 4.92 3.93
CA GLY A 47 -3.07 5.48 2.69
C GLY A 47 -2.21 6.58 2.07
N ALA A 48 -2.11 6.59 0.74
CA ALA A 48 -1.30 7.54 -0.01
C ALA A 48 -1.68 8.99 0.34
N ALA A 49 -0.68 9.76 0.78
CA ALA A 49 -0.78 11.15 1.19
C ALA A 49 0.59 11.84 0.99
N THR A 50 0.61 13.18 1.10
CA THR A 50 1.86 13.95 1.10
C THR A 50 2.61 13.76 2.41
N GLY A 51 3.94 13.69 2.36
CA GLY A 51 4.79 13.60 3.56
C GLY A 51 4.81 12.22 4.23
N LEU A 52 4.45 11.16 3.51
CA LEU A 52 4.56 9.79 4.00
C LEU A 52 6.02 9.36 4.18
N ASN A 53 6.24 8.50 5.18
CA ASN A 53 7.52 7.84 5.38
C ASN A 53 7.64 6.60 4.47
N PHE A 54 8.43 6.72 3.40
CA PHE A 54 8.74 5.61 2.50
C PHE A 54 9.73 4.62 3.10
N GLY A 55 10.50 5.02 4.12
CA GLY A 55 11.46 4.14 4.74
C GLY A 55 12.69 4.82 5.29
N SER A 56 13.65 4.01 5.70
CA SER A 56 14.97 4.43 6.14
C SER A 56 16.04 3.59 5.47
N LEU A 57 17.09 4.26 5.00
CA LEU A 57 18.31 3.66 4.50
C LEU A 57 19.41 3.92 5.53
N ASN A 58 19.71 2.92 6.35
CA ASN A 58 20.72 3.03 7.40
C ASN A 58 21.98 2.23 7.03
N PHE A 59 23.09 2.95 6.82
CA PHE A 59 24.41 2.36 6.51
C PHE A 59 25.12 1.74 7.72
N GLY A 60 24.53 1.85 8.91
CA GLY A 60 25.06 1.31 10.16
C GLY A 60 26.18 2.17 10.75
N THR A 61 26.90 1.60 11.70
CA THR A 61 28.05 2.23 12.36
C THR A 61 29.33 1.64 11.80
N THR A 62 30.22 2.49 11.29
CA THR A 62 31.55 2.10 10.79
C THR A 62 32.61 3.09 11.26
N ASN A 63 33.89 2.72 11.13
CA ASN A 63 34.99 3.65 11.41
C ASN A 63 35.12 4.68 10.28
N SER A 64 35.77 5.81 10.54
CA SER A 64 35.91 6.90 9.55
C SER A 64 36.86 6.59 8.37
N LEU A 65 37.54 5.43 8.39
CA LEU A 65 38.44 4.95 7.34
C LEU A 65 37.80 3.87 6.47
N PHE A 66 36.48 3.68 6.56
CA PHE A 66 35.76 2.70 5.76
C PHE A 66 35.91 2.96 4.27
N THR A 67 35.79 1.92 3.45
CA THR A 67 35.81 2.04 1.98
C THR A 67 34.40 2.07 1.42
N ASN A 68 33.56 1.12 1.84
CA ASN A 68 32.16 1.06 1.47
C ASN A 68 31.32 0.66 2.68
N ALA A 69 30.13 1.23 2.79
CA ALA A 69 29.08 0.78 3.70
C ALA A 69 27.81 0.55 2.88
N ASP A 70 27.26 -0.65 2.98
CA ASP A 70 26.10 -1.06 2.19
C ASP A 70 24.85 -1.11 3.07
N ALA A 71 23.69 -0.75 2.51
CA ALA A 71 22.40 -0.76 3.19
C ALA A 71 21.29 -1.29 2.27
N GLN A 72 20.16 -1.65 2.86
CA GLN A 72 18.89 -1.88 2.16
C GLN A 72 17.85 -0.92 2.73
N LEU A 73 17.02 -0.35 1.85
CA LEU A 73 15.87 0.45 2.26
C LEU A 73 14.88 -0.44 2.99
N LEU A 74 14.56 -0.07 4.23
CA LEU A 74 13.52 -0.70 5.02
C LEU A 74 12.32 0.23 5.10
N GLY A 75 11.11 -0.32 5.13
CA GLY A 75 9.86 0.41 5.23
C GLY A 75 9.77 1.23 6.52
N GLY A 76 8.95 2.29 6.49
CA GLY A 76 8.85 3.30 7.53
C GLY A 76 8.09 2.87 8.79
N THR A 77 7.69 1.59 8.92
CA THR A 77 6.89 1.07 10.05
C THR A 77 7.72 0.78 11.31
N GLY A 78 9.06 0.84 11.23
CA GLY A 78 9.96 0.52 12.34
C GLY A 78 10.06 -0.98 12.66
N THR A 79 9.35 -1.85 11.94
CA THR A 79 9.38 -3.32 12.14
C THR A 79 10.50 -4.01 11.36
N GLY A 80 11.36 -3.25 10.66
CA GLY A 80 12.48 -3.78 9.88
C GLY A 80 12.09 -4.51 8.59
N GLY A 81 10.81 -4.44 8.18
CA GLY A 81 10.36 -4.97 6.89
C GLY A 81 10.81 -4.13 5.71
N ALA A 82 10.80 -4.68 4.50
CA ALA A 82 11.06 -3.94 3.27
C ALA A 82 9.93 -2.93 2.95
N LEU A 83 10.19 -1.96 2.07
CA LEU A 83 9.17 -1.01 1.60
C LEU A 83 8.01 -1.77 0.95
N SER A 84 6.80 -1.50 1.40
CA SER A 84 5.57 -2.13 0.91
C SER A 84 4.68 -1.12 0.20
N ILE A 85 4.25 -1.44 -1.02
CA ILE A 85 3.27 -0.69 -1.79
C ILE A 85 2.06 -1.59 -2.05
N LEU A 86 0.88 -1.15 -1.66
CA LEU A 86 -0.37 -1.86 -1.94
C LEU A 86 -1.30 -0.91 -2.69
N CYS A 87 -1.59 -1.21 -3.95
CA CYS A 87 -2.54 -0.43 -4.74
C CYS A 87 -3.80 -1.23 -5.06
N SER A 88 -4.87 -0.53 -5.44
CA SER A 88 -6.08 -1.14 -5.99
C SER A 88 -5.76 -2.04 -7.18
N ALA A 89 -6.51 -3.13 -7.38
CA ALA A 89 -6.24 -4.05 -8.48
C ALA A 89 -6.39 -3.35 -9.84
N GLY A 90 -5.49 -3.61 -10.77
CA GLY A 90 -5.44 -2.98 -12.09
C GLY A 90 -4.64 -1.68 -12.16
N THR A 91 -4.20 -1.14 -11.02
CA THR A 91 -3.36 0.06 -10.94
C THR A 91 -1.89 -0.29 -11.18
N ALA A 92 -1.14 0.52 -11.93
CA ALA A 92 0.28 0.31 -12.23
C ALA A 92 1.16 1.35 -11.53
N PRO A 93 1.62 1.09 -10.29
CA PRO A 93 2.36 2.08 -9.53
C PRO A 93 3.82 2.23 -10.00
N THR A 94 4.30 3.47 -9.97
CA THR A 94 5.71 3.80 -10.20
C THR A 94 6.25 4.62 -9.04
N ILE A 95 7.47 4.31 -8.60
CA ILE A 95 8.19 5.09 -7.58
C ILE A 95 9.32 5.84 -8.25
N LYS A 96 9.36 7.15 -8.08
CA LYS A 96 10.47 7.99 -8.51
C LYS A 96 11.30 8.41 -7.30
N VAL A 97 12.59 8.04 -7.29
CA VAL A 97 13.52 8.42 -6.22
C VAL A 97 14.23 9.70 -6.64
N ARG A 98 13.91 10.80 -5.96
CA ARG A 98 14.34 12.15 -6.34
C ARG A 98 15.72 12.48 -5.75
N ALA A 99 16.04 13.76 -5.80
CA ALA A 99 17.17 14.41 -5.14
C ALA A 99 17.15 14.22 -3.62
N GLY A 100 18.36 14.22 -3.03
CA GLY A 100 18.60 14.41 -1.61
C GLY A 100 18.78 15.89 -1.24
N ALA A 101 19.07 16.16 0.02
CA ALA A 101 19.29 17.51 0.51
C ALA A 101 20.72 18.03 0.20
N HIS A 102 21.67 17.14 -0.09
CA HIS A 102 23.09 17.47 -0.26
C HIS A 102 23.69 16.88 -1.55
N ASP A 103 22.90 16.80 -2.61
CA ASP A 103 23.34 16.22 -3.88
C ASP A 103 24.61 16.88 -4.43
N GLY A 104 25.52 16.07 -4.96
CA GLY A 104 26.79 16.55 -5.52
C GLY A 104 27.77 17.19 -4.52
N ALA A 105 27.46 17.24 -3.22
CA ALA A 105 28.32 17.87 -2.21
C ALA A 105 29.62 17.09 -1.91
N SER A 106 29.73 15.85 -2.40
CA SER A 106 30.97 15.07 -2.34
C SER A 106 31.18 14.27 -3.64
N PRO A 107 32.41 14.21 -4.18
CA PRO A 107 32.72 13.31 -5.28
C PRO A 107 32.62 11.85 -4.83
N GLY A 108 32.32 10.94 -5.77
CA GLY A 108 32.20 9.50 -5.51
C GLY A 108 30.76 8.97 -5.44
N GLY A 109 29.76 9.84 -5.61
CA GLY A 109 28.35 9.46 -5.75
C GLY A 109 27.49 10.65 -6.20
N THR A 110 26.21 10.44 -6.48
CA THR A 110 25.29 11.53 -6.88
C THR A 110 24.63 12.23 -5.69
N ARG A 111 24.46 11.52 -4.57
CA ARG A 111 23.88 12.04 -3.32
C ARG A 111 24.93 12.06 -2.21
N ALA A 112 24.66 12.80 -1.14
CA ALA A 112 25.57 12.83 0.02
C ALA A 112 24.83 12.92 1.35
N LEU A 113 25.36 12.21 2.34
CA LEU A 113 25.06 12.40 3.76
C LEU A 113 25.90 13.57 4.29
N ALA A 114 25.37 14.39 5.20
CA ALA A 114 26.06 15.51 5.81
C ALA A 114 26.09 15.42 7.33
N ASP A 115 27.19 15.85 7.97
CA ASP A 115 27.30 15.95 9.43
C ASP A 115 26.76 17.25 10.03
N GLY A 116 26.27 18.16 9.17
CA GLY A 116 25.77 19.48 9.56
C GLY A 116 26.84 20.55 9.79
N VAL A 117 28.13 20.23 9.68
CA VAL A 117 29.25 21.18 9.86
C VAL A 117 30.21 21.23 8.66
N GLY A 118 29.78 20.68 7.52
CA GLY A 118 30.47 20.82 6.23
C GLY A 118 31.23 19.58 5.77
N ASN A 119 31.10 18.44 6.47
CA ASN A 119 31.63 17.17 5.99
C ASN A 119 30.53 16.33 5.35
N PHE A 120 30.89 15.67 4.24
CA PHE A 120 29.96 14.93 3.41
C PHE A 120 30.46 13.52 3.09
N VAL A 121 29.56 12.54 3.10
CA VAL A 121 29.82 11.16 2.68
C VAL A 121 28.97 10.87 1.44
N PRO A 122 29.57 10.62 0.27
CA PRO A 122 28.82 10.32 -0.94
C PRO A 122 28.13 8.95 -0.83
N TYR A 123 26.95 8.82 -1.42
CA TYR A 123 26.27 7.54 -1.56
C TYR A 123 25.35 7.54 -2.79
N ASP A 124 24.94 6.35 -3.20
CA ASP A 124 23.97 6.16 -4.28
C ASP A 124 22.98 5.02 -3.99
N PHE A 125 21.85 5.05 -4.69
CA PHE A 125 20.85 3.98 -4.70
C PHE A 125 21.07 3.02 -5.85
N TYR A 126 20.67 1.77 -5.64
CA TYR A 126 20.75 0.68 -6.61
C TYR A 126 19.48 -0.16 -6.56
N THR A 127 19.09 -0.72 -7.69
CA THR A 127 17.90 -1.58 -7.82
C THR A 127 18.21 -3.07 -7.63
N ASP A 128 19.49 -3.43 -7.50
CA ASP A 128 19.95 -4.80 -7.27
C ASP A 128 20.80 -4.91 -6.00
N SER A 129 20.78 -6.09 -5.38
CA SER A 129 21.53 -6.38 -4.15
C SER A 129 23.05 -6.37 -4.35
N GLY A 130 23.53 -6.53 -5.60
CA GLY A 130 24.93 -6.45 -5.97
C GLY A 130 25.46 -5.02 -6.08
N ARG A 131 24.58 -4.01 -6.05
CA ARG A 131 24.89 -2.59 -6.29
C ARG A 131 25.60 -2.37 -7.62
N SER A 132 25.04 -2.96 -8.68
CA SER A 132 25.55 -2.86 -10.06
C SER A 132 24.65 -2.00 -10.97
N ALA A 133 23.36 -1.92 -10.66
CA ALA A 133 22.34 -1.16 -11.36
C ALA A 133 22.04 0.13 -10.60
N LEU A 134 22.80 1.19 -10.91
CA LEU A 134 22.64 2.51 -10.33
C LEU A 134 21.24 3.07 -10.60
N LEU A 135 20.58 3.55 -9.54
CA LEU A 135 19.37 4.37 -9.63
C LEU A 135 19.76 5.85 -9.52
N ALA A 136 19.90 6.48 -10.69
CA ALA A 136 20.19 7.91 -10.78
C ALA A 136 19.15 8.77 -10.05
N ILE A 137 19.48 10.03 -9.78
CA ILE A 137 18.49 11.03 -9.38
C ILE A 137 17.36 11.06 -10.41
N ASP A 138 16.13 11.10 -9.91
CA ASP A 138 14.91 11.04 -10.71
C ASP A 138 14.67 9.70 -11.44
N GLY A 139 15.46 8.68 -11.10
CA GLY A 139 15.25 7.31 -11.56
C GLY A 139 13.92 6.74 -11.09
N VAL A 140 13.29 5.95 -11.96
CA VAL A 140 11.97 5.36 -11.75
C VAL A 140 12.07 3.86 -11.54
N VAL A 141 11.45 3.36 -10.48
CA VAL A 141 11.18 1.95 -10.22
C VAL A 141 9.74 1.67 -10.59
N THR A 142 9.54 0.87 -11.63
CA THR A 142 8.20 0.44 -12.06
C THR A 142 7.84 -0.85 -11.37
N LEU A 143 6.67 -0.89 -10.73
CA LEU A 143 6.13 -2.11 -10.16
C LEU A 143 5.20 -2.80 -11.16
N ALA A 144 5.01 -4.10 -11.02
CA ALA A 144 3.98 -4.81 -11.77
C ALA A 144 2.59 -4.24 -11.44
N THR A 145 1.65 -4.34 -12.38
CA THR A 145 0.26 -3.99 -12.13
C THR A 145 -0.25 -4.70 -10.86
N SER A 146 -0.81 -3.91 -9.95
CA SER A 146 -1.29 -4.41 -8.67
C SER A 146 -2.45 -5.37 -8.87
N THR A 147 -2.47 -6.43 -8.06
CA THR A 147 -3.57 -7.38 -7.94
C THR A 147 -4.43 -7.11 -6.70
N GLY A 148 -4.19 -5.99 -6.00
CA GLY A 148 -4.79 -5.74 -4.67
C GLY A 148 -4.03 -6.40 -3.53
N VAL A 149 -2.82 -6.89 -3.79
CA VAL A 149 -1.91 -7.49 -2.80
C VAL A 149 -0.66 -6.63 -2.67
N ALA A 150 -0.12 -6.54 -1.44
CA ALA A 150 1.07 -5.75 -1.17
C ALA A 150 2.28 -6.26 -1.97
N GLN A 151 2.98 -5.34 -2.60
CA GLN A 151 4.19 -5.56 -3.37
C GLN A 151 5.39 -5.00 -2.60
N THR A 152 6.46 -5.78 -2.53
CA THR A 152 7.70 -5.36 -1.91
C THR A 152 8.59 -4.64 -2.91
N VAL A 153 9.15 -3.50 -2.48
CA VAL A 153 10.14 -2.74 -3.25
C VAL A 153 11.48 -2.83 -2.52
N ASN A 154 12.47 -3.40 -3.21
CA ASN A 154 13.83 -3.48 -2.71
C ASN A 154 14.68 -2.42 -3.38
N LEU A 155 15.28 -1.56 -2.56
CA LEU A 155 16.28 -0.60 -2.96
C LEU A 155 17.49 -0.77 -2.06
N TYR A 156 18.68 -0.59 -2.63
CA TYR A 156 19.94 -0.79 -1.97
C TYR A 156 20.74 0.49 -1.99
N GLY A 157 21.51 0.74 -0.94
CA GLY A 157 22.41 1.88 -0.85
C GLY A 157 23.85 1.42 -0.76
N ARG A 158 24.76 2.24 -1.30
CA ARG A 158 26.19 2.16 -0.99
C ARG A 158 26.74 3.55 -0.71
N ALA A 159 27.26 3.76 0.50
CA ALA A 159 28.07 4.91 0.87
C ALA A 159 29.55 4.60 0.64
N VAL A 160 30.29 5.59 0.12
CA VAL A 160 31.72 5.44 -0.19
C VAL A 160 32.52 6.32 0.77
N GLY A 161 33.46 5.71 1.48
CA GLY A 161 34.30 6.44 2.42
C GLY A 161 35.38 7.26 1.72
N LYS A 162 35.88 8.29 2.43
CA LYS A 162 36.94 9.17 1.93
C LYS A 162 37.93 9.51 3.04
N ALA A 163 39.13 9.92 2.64
CA ALA A 163 40.16 10.35 3.58
C ALA A 163 39.70 11.60 4.36
N GLY A 164 40.01 11.63 5.65
CA GLY A 164 39.79 12.82 6.50
C GLY A 164 38.37 13.01 7.01
N LEU A 165 37.47 12.02 6.90
CA LEU A 165 36.16 12.09 7.52
C LEU A 165 36.27 12.14 9.06
N PRO A 166 35.69 13.15 9.74
CA PRO A 166 35.56 13.11 11.18
C PRO A 166 34.50 12.10 11.63
N ALA A 167 34.64 11.60 12.85
CA ALA A 167 33.59 10.80 13.49
C ALA A 167 32.37 11.69 13.77
N GLY A 168 31.18 11.17 13.45
CA GLY A 168 29.94 11.91 13.61
C GLY A 168 28.79 11.18 12.93
N THR A 169 27.58 11.70 13.14
CA THR A 169 26.39 11.22 12.46
C THR A 169 26.22 12.01 11.17
N TYR A 170 26.14 11.31 10.03
CA TYR A 170 25.87 11.91 8.74
C TYR A 170 24.47 11.54 8.29
N THR A 171 23.67 12.53 7.88
CA THR A 171 22.27 12.31 7.47
C THR A 171 21.96 12.96 6.13
N ASP A 172 20.94 12.44 5.46
CA ASP A 172 20.35 13.03 4.26
C ASP A 172 18.84 12.79 4.29
N THR A 173 18.08 13.55 3.50
CA THR A 173 16.65 13.35 3.30
C THR A 173 16.36 13.35 1.82
N VAL A 174 15.90 12.20 1.31
CA VAL A 174 15.63 11.98 -0.11
C VAL A 174 14.14 12.07 -0.35
N ALA A 175 13.75 12.90 -1.33
CA ALA A 175 12.36 12.95 -1.74
C ALA A 175 11.99 11.73 -2.58
N VAL A 176 10.79 11.20 -2.38
CA VAL A 176 10.24 10.05 -3.11
C VAL A 176 8.83 10.39 -3.55
N GLU A 177 8.51 10.00 -4.78
CA GLU A 177 7.21 10.25 -5.40
C GLU A 177 6.60 8.92 -5.85
N LEU A 178 5.32 8.72 -5.53
CA LEU A 178 4.53 7.58 -5.98
C LEU A 178 3.47 8.07 -6.96
N THR A 179 3.40 7.47 -8.15
CA THR A 179 2.38 7.75 -9.18
C THR A 179 1.62 6.47 -9.50
N PHE A 180 0.31 6.59 -9.75
CA PHE A 180 -0.58 5.45 -10.00
C PHE A 180 -1.88 5.86 -10.67
#